data_AF-A0A6M8SRP0-F1
#
_entry.id   AF-A0A6M8SRP0-F1
#
_cell.length_a   1.000
_cell.length_b   1.000
_cell.length_c   1.000
_cell.angle_alpha   90.00
_cell.angle_beta   90.00
_cell.angle_gamma   90.00
#
_symmetry.space_group_name_H-M   'P 1'
#
loop_
_entity.id
_entity.type
_entity.pdbx_description
1 polymer ?
#
loop_
_entity_poly.entity_id
_entity_poly.type
_entity_poly.pdbx_seq_one_letter_code
_entity_poly.pdbx_strand_id
1 'polypeptide(L)'
;MTQGILSVDLSLASGQFWLELATADDFLLWIDRISEDLNRSAFNCFGILESRPVLISNLRVWENIVLPHWYHGAGDLSDAELALQTILQQAGLDVAAQSAMLAMLPDRLDVMQRRLVALLRLALQGARIWVIEEAWWRWWHDPLCAEWPLVKVLLQLPKPQVLLVIAAQPAPAGFECVTLVKSRDNEE
;
A
#
# COMPACT_ATOMS: atom_id res chain seq x y z
N MET A 1 1.68 -17.99 -21.23
CA MET A 1 2.14 -17.67 -19.86
C MET A 1 1.12 -18.26 -18.90
N THR A 2 1.53 -19.10 -17.96
CA THR A 2 0.62 -19.81 -17.05
C THR A 2 -0.03 -18.82 -16.07
N GLN A 3 -1.36 -18.79 -16.01
CA GLN A 3 -2.12 -18.06 -14.99
C GLN A 3 -1.97 -18.78 -13.66
N GLY A 4 -1.28 -18.15 -12.72
CA GLY A 4 -1.15 -18.64 -11.33
C GLY A 4 -2.02 -17.78 -10.43
N ILE A 5 -2.81 -18.43 -9.57
CA ILE A 5 -3.58 -17.80 -8.50
C ILE A 5 -2.79 -17.99 -7.20
N LEU A 6 -2.90 -17.05 -6.26
CA LEU A 6 -2.35 -17.25 -4.92
C LEU A 6 -2.97 -18.51 -4.30
N SER A 7 -2.17 -19.28 -3.56
CA SER A 7 -2.64 -20.45 -2.82
C SER A 7 -3.62 -20.12 -1.69
N VAL A 8 -3.82 -18.82 -1.43
CA VAL A 8 -4.71 -18.28 -0.41
C VAL A 8 -5.57 -17.19 -1.04
N ASP A 9 -6.86 -17.22 -0.76
CA ASP A 9 -7.78 -16.13 -1.07
C ASP A 9 -7.63 -15.02 -0.02
N LEU A 10 -6.93 -13.95 -0.40
CA LEU A 10 -6.66 -12.81 0.49
C LEU A 10 -7.93 -12.06 0.91
N SER A 11 -9.04 -12.19 0.18
CA SER A 11 -10.30 -11.53 0.53
C SER A 11 -11.00 -12.17 1.73
N LEU A 12 -10.73 -13.47 1.96
CA LEU A 12 -11.29 -14.27 3.05
C LEU A 12 -10.29 -14.52 4.18
N ALA A 13 -9.01 -14.27 3.94
CA ALA A 13 -7.94 -14.54 4.88
C ALA A 13 -7.82 -13.50 6.02
N SER A 14 -6.98 -13.83 7.00
CA SER A 14 -6.50 -12.90 8.02
C SER A 14 -5.10 -13.28 8.45
N GLY A 15 -4.20 -12.31 8.58
CA GLY A 15 -2.82 -12.57 9.01
C GLY A 15 -1.77 -11.92 8.12
N GLN A 16 -0.55 -12.44 8.21
CA GLN A 16 0.62 -11.94 7.49
C GLN A 16 1.13 -13.03 6.55
N PHE A 17 1.23 -12.70 5.27
CA PHE A 17 1.57 -13.61 4.19
C PHE A 17 2.83 -13.13 3.48
N TRP A 18 3.63 -14.09 3.01
CA TRP A 18 4.88 -13.82 2.31
C TRP A 18 4.87 -14.52 0.97
N LEU A 19 4.95 -13.75 -0.12
CA LEU A 19 5.11 -14.26 -1.47
C LEU A 19 6.58 -14.10 -1.87
N GLU A 20 7.27 -15.24 -1.91
CA GLU A 20 8.66 -15.29 -2.39
C GLU A 20 8.68 -15.33 -3.92
N LEU A 21 9.40 -14.37 -4.51
CA LEU A 21 9.63 -14.26 -5.94
C LEU A 21 10.97 -14.89 -6.31
N ALA A 22 11.02 -15.51 -7.50
CA ALA A 22 12.27 -16.01 -8.05
C ALA A 22 13.28 -14.89 -8.32
N THR A 23 12.79 -13.73 -8.77
CA THR A 23 13.60 -12.53 -9.01
C THR A 23 12.85 -11.26 -8.58
N ALA A 24 13.59 -10.21 -8.24
CA ALA A 24 12.99 -8.91 -7.93
C ALA A 24 12.33 -8.25 -9.16
N ASP A 25 12.76 -8.60 -10.37
CA ASP A 25 12.24 -8.05 -11.62
C ASP A 25 10.80 -8.52 -11.91
N ASP A 26 10.38 -9.63 -11.31
CA ASP A 26 9.01 -10.15 -11.45
C ASP A 26 7.98 -9.34 -10.65
N PHE A 27 8.42 -8.42 -9.78
CA PHE A 27 7.53 -7.72 -8.85
C PHE A 27 6.37 -6.99 -9.54
N LEU A 28 6.63 -6.19 -10.58
CA LEU A 28 5.59 -5.41 -11.27
C LEU A 28 4.55 -6.32 -11.92
N LEU A 29 5.00 -7.42 -12.55
CA LEU A 29 4.11 -8.42 -13.12
C LEU A 29 3.20 -9.03 -12.05
N TRP A 30 3.73 -9.26 -10.84
CA TRP A 30 2.94 -9.81 -9.74
C TRP A 30 1.98 -8.80 -9.12
N ILE A 31 2.36 -7.53 -9.02
CA ILE A 31 1.45 -6.47 -8.60
C ILE A 31 0.27 -6.34 -9.53
N ASP A 32 0.49 -6.32 -10.84
CA ASP A 32 -0.59 -6.22 -11.82
C ASP A 32 -1.58 -7.39 -11.65
N ARG A 33 -1.06 -8.61 -11.48
CA ARG A 33 -1.88 -9.82 -11.29
C ARG A 33 -2.65 -9.82 -9.98
N ILE A 34 -1.98 -9.50 -8.87
CA ILE A 34 -2.62 -9.44 -7.55
C ILE A 34 -3.67 -8.34 -7.54
N SER A 35 -3.38 -7.19 -8.15
CA SER A 35 -4.35 -6.10 -8.31
C SER A 35 -5.57 -6.55 -9.10
N GLU A 36 -5.37 -7.26 -10.20
CA GLU A 36 -6.46 -7.76 -11.04
C GLU A 36 -7.33 -8.78 -10.30
N ASP A 37 -6.72 -9.67 -9.52
CA ASP A 37 -7.43 -10.65 -8.69
C ASP A 37 -8.22 -9.98 -7.55
N LEU A 38 -7.57 -9.10 -6.79
CA LEU A 38 -8.20 -8.36 -5.70
C LEU A 38 -9.29 -7.39 -6.19
N ASN A 39 -9.16 -6.82 -7.39
CA ASN A 39 -10.23 -6.03 -7.98
C ASN A 39 -11.49 -6.87 -8.28
N ARG A 40 -11.33 -8.18 -8.55
CA ARG A 40 -12.47 -9.09 -8.77
C ARG A 40 -13.09 -9.58 -7.46
N SER A 41 -12.29 -9.91 -6.46
CA SER A 41 -12.75 -10.54 -5.20
C SER A 41 -12.98 -9.57 -4.04
N ALA A 42 -12.29 -8.43 -4.04
CA ALA A 42 -12.22 -7.50 -2.90
C ALA A 42 -12.15 -6.03 -3.36
N PHE A 43 -13.02 -5.64 -4.30
CA PHE A 43 -13.06 -4.29 -4.85
C PHE A 43 -13.07 -3.22 -3.75
N ASN A 44 -12.19 -2.22 -3.89
CA ASN A 44 -11.94 -1.13 -2.93
C ASN A 44 -11.44 -1.54 -1.52
N CYS A 45 -11.23 -2.83 -1.22
CA CYS A 45 -10.80 -3.30 0.10
C CYS A 45 -9.29 -3.50 0.24
N PHE A 46 -8.50 -3.22 -0.80
CA PHE A 46 -7.06 -3.40 -0.81
C PHE A 46 -6.31 -2.15 -1.27
N GLY A 47 -5.05 -2.04 -0.86
CA GLY A 47 -4.13 -1.07 -1.43
C GLY A 47 -2.69 -1.56 -1.43
N ILE A 48 -1.89 -0.95 -2.29
CA ILE A 48 -0.56 -1.42 -2.65
C ILE A 48 0.47 -0.35 -2.32
N LEU A 49 1.53 -0.74 -1.60
CA LEU A 49 2.68 0.11 -1.32
C LEU A 49 3.91 -0.39 -2.09
N GLU A 50 4.12 0.25 -3.23
CA GLU A 50 5.32 0.08 -4.04
C GLU A 50 6.48 0.90 -3.44
N SER A 51 7.71 0.43 -3.61
CA SER A 51 8.93 1.12 -3.20
C SER A 51 9.09 2.46 -3.91
N ARG A 52 8.54 2.58 -5.12
CA ARG A 52 8.56 3.76 -5.98
C ARG A 52 7.13 4.11 -6.41
N PRO A 53 6.34 4.74 -5.53
CA PRO A 53 4.94 5.01 -5.84
C PRO A 53 4.80 5.98 -7.01
N VAL A 54 3.89 5.65 -7.92
CA VAL A 54 3.53 6.48 -9.07
C VAL A 54 2.49 7.51 -8.64
N LEU A 55 2.78 8.78 -8.93
CA LEU A 55 1.90 9.92 -8.67
C LEU A 55 1.61 10.64 -9.98
N ILE A 56 0.40 11.19 -10.10
CA ILE A 56 -0.05 11.98 -11.24
C ILE A 56 0.69 13.32 -11.20
N SER A 57 1.58 13.54 -12.17
CA SER A 57 2.60 14.60 -12.14
C SER A 57 2.05 16.03 -12.19
N ASN A 58 0.89 16.22 -12.82
CA ASN A 58 0.23 17.52 -12.95
C ASN A 58 -0.75 17.83 -11.81
N LEU A 59 -0.92 16.92 -10.86
CA LEU A 59 -1.72 17.13 -9.67
C LEU A 59 -0.83 17.45 -8.48
N ARG A 60 -1.31 18.30 -7.58
CA ARG A 60 -0.69 18.53 -6.28
C ARG A 60 -0.70 17.26 -5.45
N VAL A 61 0.11 17.25 -4.39
CA VAL A 61 0.18 16.12 -3.47
C VAL A 61 -1.18 15.82 -2.83
N TRP A 62 -1.88 16.85 -2.34
CA TRP A 62 -3.19 16.63 -1.71
C TRP A 62 -4.21 16.01 -2.69
N GLU A 63 -4.20 16.44 -3.96
CA GLU A 63 -5.06 15.88 -5.02
C GLU A 63 -4.70 14.41 -5.27
N ASN A 64 -3.41 14.07 -5.34
CA ASN A 64 -2.96 12.69 -5.46
C ASN A 64 -3.41 11.80 -4.28
N ILE A 65 -3.60 12.38 -3.09
CA ILE A 65 -4.05 11.65 -1.90
C ILE A 65 -5.56 11.41 -1.95
N VAL A 66 -6.32 12.47 -2.19
CA VAL A 66 -7.78 12.48 -2.01
C VAL A 66 -8.53 11.98 -3.24
N LEU A 67 -8.00 12.22 -4.45
CA LEU A 67 -8.69 11.89 -5.69
C LEU A 67 -9.04 10.40 -5.84
N PRO A 68 -8.18 9.42 -5.49
CA PRO A 68 -8.56 8.02 -5.53
C PRO A 68 -9.73 7.69 -4.59
N HIS A 69 -9.73 8.24 -3.38
CA HIS A 69 -10.80 8.04 -2.40
C HIS A 69 -12.14 8.62 -2.91
N TRP A 70 -12.11 9.85 -3.44
CA TRP A 70 -13.29 10.52 -3.98
C TRP A 70 -13.84 9.84 -5.25
N TYR A 71 -12.95 9.49 -6.19
CA TYR A 71 -13.33 8.90 -7.47
C TYR A 71 -14.03 7.52 -7.33
N HIS A 72 -13.64 6.74 -6.33
CA HIS A 72 -14.24 5.43 -6.06
C HIS A 72 -15.53 5.50 -5.21
N GLY A 73 -16.07 6.70 -4.97
CA GLY A 73 -17.37 6.90 -4.32
C GLY A 73 -17.37 6.69 -2.81
N ALA A 74 -16.21 6.81 -2.15
CA ALA A 74 -16.05 6.50 -0.73
C ALA A 74 -16.50 7.62 0.24
N GLY A 75 -16.97 8.76 -0.26
CA GLY A 75 -17.47 9.86 0.57
C GLY A 75 -17.54 11.21 -0.14
N ASP A 76 -17.96 12.25 0.58
CA ASP A 76 -17.80 13.63 0.14
C ASP A 76 -16.32 14.06 0.22
N LEU A 77 -15.92 15.00 -0.63
CA LEU A 77 -14.58 15.56 -0.62
C LEU A 77 -14.22 16.15 0.76
N SER A 78 -15.19 16.78 1.41
CA SER A 78 -15.04 17.39 2.73
C SER A 78 -14.69 16.36 3.82
N ASP A 79 -15.28 15.16 3.76
CA ASP A 79 -14.99 14.07 4.68
C ASP A 79 -13.56 13.53 4.47
N ALA A 80 -13.14 13.41 3.21
CA ALA A 80 -11.81 12.94 2.86
C ALA A 80 -10.71 13.92 3.32
N GLU A 81 -10.96 15.22 3.19
CA GLU A 81 -10.07 16.27 3.69
C GLU A 81 -9.96 16.22 5.22
N LEU A 82 -11.09 16.08 5.93
CA LEU A 82 -11.12 15.97 7.38
C LEU A 82 -10.40 14.72 7.89
N ALA A 83 -10.59 13.59 7.22
CA ALA A 83 -9.88 12.34 7.53
C ALA A 83 -8.37 12.48 7.31
N LEU A 84 -7.95 13.10 6.20
CA LEU A 84 -6.54 13.37 5.92
C LEU A 84 -5.91 14.28 6.99
N GLN A 85 -6.60 15.35 7.38
CA GLN A 85 -6.14 16.24 8.46
C GLN A 85 -5.99 15.48 9.78
N THR A 86 -6.94 14.59 10.10
CA THR A 86 -6.91 13.78 11.32
C THR A 86 -5.69 12.85 11.33
N ILE A 87 -5.43 12.14 10.23
CA ILE A 87 -4.27 11.24 10.09
C ILE A 87 -2.96 12.03 10.25
N LEU A 88 -2.86 13.21 9.62
CA LEU A 88 -1.67 14.06 9.68
C LEU A 88 -1.43 14.66 11.08
N GLN A 89 -2.49 15.03 11.80
CA GLN A 89 -2.39 15.49 13.18
C GLN A 89 -1.90 14.36 14.10
N GLN A 90 -2.44 13.15 13.95
CA GLN A 90 -2.02 11.97 14.72
C GLN A 90 -0.57 11.56 14.45
N ALA A 91 -0.05 11.86 13.26
CA ALA A 91 1.35 11.62 12.90
C ALA A 91 2.34 12.53 13.65
N GLY A 92 1.87 13.58 14.34
CA GLY A 92 2.73 14.53 15.06
C GLY A 92 3.64 15.35 14.14
N LEU A 93 3.28 15.46 12.86
CA LEU A 93 4.02 16.23 11.86
C LEU A 93 3.80 17.74 12.09
N ASP A 94 4.78 18.57 11.78
CA ASP A 94 4.61 20.03 11.83
C ASP A 94 3.55 20.51 10.80
N VAL A 95 2.56 21.26 11.25
CA VAL A 95 1.39 21.68 10.43
C VAL A 95 1.83 22.54 9.24
N ALA A 96 2.82 23.41 9.42
CA ALA A 96 3.32 24.26 8.35
C ALA A 96 4.07 23.43 7.30
N ALA A 97 4.94 22.52 7.72
CA ALA A 97 5.63 21.58 6.83
C ALA A 97 4.66 20.68 6.06
N GLN A 98 3.61 20.18 6.70
CA GLN A 98 2.56 19.38 6.05
C GLN A 98 1.85 20.19 4.96
N SER A 99 1.37 21.39 5.30
CA SER A 99 0.65 22.26 4.37
C SER A 99 1.52 22.61 3.16
N ALA A 100 2.81 22.88 3.38
CA ALA A 100 3.76 23.12 2.32
C ALA A 100 3.92 21.89 1.41
N MET A 101 4.10 20.68 1.98
CA MET A 101 4.21 19.42 1.24
C MET A 101 2.96 19.14 0.41
N LEU A 102 1.77 19.26 1.01
CA LEU A 102 0.49 19.01 0.36
C LEU A 102 0.25 19.91 -0.86
N ALA A 103 0.79 21.13 -0.84
CA ALA A 103 0.72 22.08 -1.95
C ALA A 103 1.74 21.84 -3.08
N MET A 104 2.73 20.96 -2.90
CA MET A 104 3.76 20.69 -3.90
C MET A 104 3.23 19.87 -5.08
N LEU A 105 3.98 19.88 -6.19
CA LEU A 105 3.87 18.88 -7.24
C LEU A 105 4.77 17.66 -6.90
N PRO A 106 4.42 16.44 -7.34
CA PRO A 106 5.18 15.22 -7.07
C PRO A 106 6.67 15.30 -7.39
N ASP A 107 7.05 16.01 -8.45
CA ASP A 107 8.47 16.13 -8.87
C ASP A 107 9.34 16.91 -7.90
N ARG A 108 8.73 17.62 -6.94
CA ARG A 108 9.44 18.29 -5.84
C ARG A 108 9.59 17.42 -4.60
N LEU A 109 8.97 16.24 -4.59
CA LEU A 109 9.04 15.32 -3.46
C LEU A 109 10.28 14.44 -3.54
N ASP A 110 10.97 14.32 -2.41
CA ASP A 110 11.96 13.27 -2.23
C ASP A 110 11.31 11.87 -2.12
N VAL A 111 12.13 10.84 -2.09
CA VAL A 111 11.68 9.44 -2.03
C VAL A 111 10.80 9.17 -0.80
N MET A 112 11.11 9.79 0.33
CA MET A 112 10.46 9.52 1.61
C MET A 112 9.13 10.26 1.71
N GLN A 113 9.05 11.47 1.18
CA GLN A 113 7.81 12.19 0.97
C GLN A 113 6.89 11.45 0.00
N ARG A 114 7.41 10.90 -1.10
CA ARG A 114 6.60 10.08 -2.04
C ARG A 114 6.02 8.84 -1.36
N ARG A 115 6.81 8.16 -0.52
CA ARG A 115 6.33 7.04 0.31
C ARG A 115 5.25 7.47 1.30
N LEU A 116 5.42 8.61 1.95
CA LEU A 116 4.39 9.19 2.82
C LEU A 116 3.09 9.44 2.07
N VAL A 117 3.14 9.99 0.86
CA VAL A 117 1.95 10.19 0.03
C VAL A 117 1.25 8.87 -0.28
N ALA A 118 2.00 7.82 -0.62
CA ALA A 118 1.42 6.49 -0.85
C ALA A 118 0.77 5.90 0.40
N LEU A 119 1.41 6.05 1.56
CA LEU A 119 0.85 5.59 2.84
C LEU A 119 -0.42 6.36 3.22
N LEU A 120 -0.44 7.68 3.01
CA LEU A 120 -1.62 8.51 3.27
C LEU A 120 -2.80 8.12 2.36
N ARG A 121 -2.54 7.81 1.07
CA ARG A 121 -3.56 7.26 0.17
C ARG A 121 -4.16 5.97 0.70
N LEU A 122 -3.31 5.02 1.10
CA LEU A 122 -3.73 3.74 1.66
C LEU A 122 -4.55 3.92 2.95
N ALA A 123 -4.07 4.79 3.84
CA ALA A 123 -4.74 5.12 5.09
C ALA A 123 -6.13 5.71 4.86
N LEU A 124 -6.24 6.67 3.93
CA LEU A 124 -7.49 7.32 3.59
C LEU A 124 -8.50 6.36 2.93
N GLN A 125 -8.00 5.36 2.19
CA GLN A 125 -8.86 4.32 1.62
C GLN A 125 -9.46 3.38 2.69
N GLY A 126 -8.86 3.29 3.88
CA GLY A 126 -9.29 2.33 4.90
C GLY A 126 -9.12 0.87 4.45
N ALA A 127 -8.14 0.62 3.58
CA ALA A 127 -7.92 -0.70 2.98
C ALA A 127 -7.64 -1.76 4.06
N ARG A 128 -8.33 -2.90 3.98
CA ARG A 128 -8.19 -4.04 4.90
C ARG A 128 -7.08 -4.99 4.48
N ILE A 129 -6.74 -4.99 3.19
CA ILE A 129 -5.69 -5.82 2.60
C ILE A 129 -4.57 -4.89 2.13
N TRP A 130 -3.37 -5.07 2.68
CA TRP A 130 -2.19 -4.32 2.28
C TRP A 130 -1.25 -5.24 1.53
N VAL A 131 -0.87 -4.86 0.32
CA VAL A 131 0.17 -5.54 -0.46
C VAL A 131 1.39 -4.63 -0.50
N ILE A 132 2.52 -5.08 0.02
CA ILE A 132 3.70 -4.23 0.15
C ILE A 132 4.93 -4.92 -0.44
N GLU A 133 5.87 -4.11 -0.92
CA GLU A 133 7.22 -4.57 -1.23
C GLU A 133 8.03 -4.91 0.03
N GLU A 134 8.97 -5.84 -0.10
CA GLU A 134 9.95 -6.14 0.95
C GLU A 134 10.65 -4.90 1.50
N ALA A 135 10.97 -3.92 0.64
CA ALA A 135 11.64 -2.70 1.09
C ALA A 135 10.80 -1.88 2.07
N TRP A 136 9.47 -1.92 1.94
CA TRP A 136 8.56 -1.31 2.91
C TRP A 136 8.58 -2.05 4.25
N TRP A 137 8.54 -3.38 4.20
CA TRP A 137 8.60 -4.21 5.40
C TRP A 137 9.91 -4.00 6.15
N ARG A 138 11.06 -4.06 5.44
CA ARG A 138 12.38 -3.81 6.03
C ARG A 138 12.49 -2.43 6.64
N TRP A 139 12.01 -1.42 5.93
CA TRP A 139 12.05 -0.04 6.41
C TRP A 139 11.20 0.16 7.66
N TRP A 140 10.01 -0.46 7.74
CA TRP A 140 9.19 -0.43 8.96
C TRP A 140 9.91 -1.08 10.14
N HIS A 141 10.56 -2.22 9.92
CA HIS A 141 11.24 -2.96 10.99
C HIS A 141 12.67 -2.49 11.32
N ASP A 142 13.19 -1.47 10.62
CA ASP A 142 14.50 -0.90 10.91
C ASP A 142 14.44 0.00 12.16
N PRO A 143 15.16 -0.32 13.25
CA PRO A 143 15.20 0.52 14.45
C PRO A 143 15.67 1.96 14.18
N LEU A 144 16.51 2.17 13.16
CA LEU A 144 16.98 3.50 12.78
C LEU A 144 15.87 4.37 12.17
N CYS A 145 14.78 3.74 11.72
CA CYS A 145 13.63 4.42 11.14
C CYS A 145 12.55 4.80 12.17
N ALA A 146 12.68 4.39 13.44
CA ALA A 146 11.61 4.54 14.44
C ALA A 146 11.11 5.98 14.65
N GLU A 147 12.00 6.98 14.53
CA GLU A 147 11.64 8.39 14.72
C GLU A 147 11.07 9.07 13.47
N TRP A 148 11.04 8.38 12.33
CA TRP A 148 10.58 8.96 11.09
C TRP A 148 9.07 9.20 11.13
N PRO A 149 8.58 10.34 10.59
CA PRO A 149 7.15 10.62 10.55
C PRO A 149 6.31 9.52 9.93
N LEU A 150 6.86 8.86 8.90
CA LEU A 150 6.20 7.75 8.22
C LEU A 150 5.93 6.57 9.18
N VAL A 151 6.84 6.30 10.13
CA VAL A 151 6.64 5.24 11.13
C VAL A 151 5.56 5.66 12.11
N LYS A 152 5.55 6.93 12.52
CA LYS A 152 4.52 7.48 13.40
C LYS A 152 3.13 7.34 12.77
N VAL A 153 2.96 7.72 11.50
CA VAL A 153 1.72 7.50 10.75
C VAL A 153 1.33 6.02 10.80
N LEU A 154 2.23 5.14 10.36
CA LEU A 154 2.01 3.70 10.24
C LEU A 154 1.63 3.02 11.57
N LEU A 155 2.18 3.50 12.69
CA LEU A 155 1.86 3.00 14.03
C LEU A 155 0.47 3.44 14.49
N GLN A 156 -0.04 4.57 14.01
CA GLN A 156 -1.40 5.06 14.31
C GLN A 156 -2.47 4.45 13.39
N LEU A 157 -2.07 3.95 12.22
CA LEU A 157 -3.03 3.30 11.31
C LEU A 157 -3.55 1.99 11.91
N PRO A 158 -4.85 1.69 11.74
CA PRO A 158 -5.37 0.37 12.06
C PRO A 158 -4.58 -0.67 11.28
N LYS A 159 -4.20 -1.76 11.96
CA LYS A 159 -3.51 -2.86 11.28
C LYS A 159 -4.41 -3.45 10.21
N PRO A 160 -3.88 -3.77 9.02
CA PRO A 160 -4.67 -4.43 8.01
C PRO A 160 -5.11 -5.81 8.54
N GLN A 161 -6.26 -6.28 8.07
CA GLN A 161 -6.69 -7.65 8.28
C GLN A 161 -5.69 -8.62 7.61
N VAL A 162 -5.18 -8.23 6.44
CA VAL A 162 -4.24 -9.02 5.65
C VAL A 162 -3.05 -8.15 5.26
N LEU A 163 -1.84 -8.59 5.60
CA LEU A 163 -0.60 -8.02 5.10
C LEU A 163 0.08 -9.04 4.19
N LEU A 164 0.13 -8.79 2.89
CA LEU A 164 0.95 -9.57 1.96
C LEU A 164 2.25 -8.81 1.68
N VAL A 165 3.38 -9.43 1.97
CA VAL A 165 4.71 -8.94 1.58
C VAL A 165 5.19 -9.72 0.36
N ILE A 166 5.59 -9.00 -0.68
CA ILE A 166 6.21 -9.58 -1.86
C ILE A 166 7.71 -9.31 -1.80
N ALA A 167 8.50 -10.37 -1.85
CA ALA A 167 9.93 -10.30 -1.60
C ALA A 167 10.73 -11.30 -2.45
N ALA A 168 12.00 -10.98 -2.69
CA ALA A 168 12.95 -11.92 -3.29
C ALA A 168 13.74 -12.71 -2.24
N GLN A 169 13.49 -12.46 -0.95
CA GLN A 169 14.12 -13.16 0.16
C GLN A 169 13.16 -14.14 0.83
N PRO A 170 13.69 -15.14 1.55
CA PRO A 170 12.88 -16.05 2.35
C PRO A 170 12.05 -15.33 3.41
N ALA A 171 10.91 -15.92 3.75
CA ALA A 171 10.00 -15.38 4.75
C ALA A 171 10.65 -15.29 6.15
N PRO A 172 10.53 -14.14 6.85
CA PRO A 172 10.83 -14.03 8.26
C PRO A 172 9.89 -14.92 9.10
N ALA A 173 10.29 -15.20 10.35
CA ALA A 173 9.43 -15.92 11.28
C ALA A 173 8.09 -15.19 11.50
N GLY A 174 6.99 -15.94 11.55
CA GLY A 174 5.64 -15.42 11.79
C GLY A 174 4.84 -15.10 10.52
N PHE A 175 5.42 -15.26 9.34
CA PHE A 175 4.71 -15.18 8.07
C PHE A 175 4.28 -16.56 7.57
N GLU A 176 3.08 -16.62 6.98
CA GLU A 176 2.65 -17.78 6.19
C GLU A 176 3.15 -17.62 4.75
N CYS A 177 3.96 -18.56 4.27
CA CYS A 177 4.43 -18.54 2.89
C CYS A 177 3.29 -18.90 1.94
N VAL A 178 2.98 -17.98 1.03
CA VAL A 178 2.02 -18.22 -0.04
C VAL A 178 2.76 -18.57 -1.32
N THR A 179 2.18 -19.49 -2.07
CA THR A 179 2.73 -19.92 -3.36
C THR A 179 1.70 -19.66 -4.45
N LEU A 180 2.14 -19.86 -5.69
CA LEU A 180 1.27 -19.73 -6.84
C LEU A 180 0.86 -21.12 -7.29
N VAL A 181 -0.43 -21.38 -7.26
CA VAL A 181 -1.04 -22.58 -7.82
C VAL A 181 -1.50 -22.26 -9.23
N LYS A 182 -1.25 -23.17 -10.17
CA LYS A 182 -1.81 -23.04 -11.53
C LYS A 182 -3.33 -22.98 -11.41
N SER A 183 -3.95 -21.98 -12.04
CA SER A 183 -5.41 -21.96 -12.19
C SER A 183 -5.83 -23.26 -12.88
N ARG A 184 -6.82 -23.97 -12.33
CA ARG A 184 -7.32 -25.24 -12.87
C ARG A 184 -8.19 -25.07 -14.12
N ASP A 185 -8.41 -23.86 -14.59
CA ASP A 185 -9.35 -23.60 -15.68
C ASP A 185 -8.66 -23.62 -17.04
N ASN A 186 -8.65 -24.82 -17.66
CA ASN A 186 -8.92 -25.10 -19.07
C ASN A 186 -8.76 -26.60 -19.35
N GLU A 187 -9.54 -27.45 -18.66
CA GLU A 187 -9.87 -28.80 -19.11
C GLU A 187 -11.40 -28.91 -19.21
N GLU A 188 -12.01 -28.17 -20.14
CA GLU A 188 -13.29 -28.53 -20.78
C GLU A 188 -13.25 -28.19 -22.28
#